data_AF-A0A0J9W1D9-F1
#
_entry.id   AF-A0A0J9W1D9-F1
#
_cell.length_a   1.000
_cell.length_b   1.000
_cell.length_c   1.000
_cell.angle_alpha   90.00
_cell.angle_beta   90.00
_cell.angle_gamma   90.00
#
_symmetry.space_group_name_H-M   'P 1'
#
loop_
_entity.id
_entity.type
_entity.pdbx_description
1 polymer ?
#
loop_
_entity_poly.entity_id
_entity_poly.type
_entity_poly.pdbx_seq_one_letter_code
_entity_poly.pdbx_strand_id
1 'polypeptide(L)'
;MTEASKWAPHKCLHKCLRTYLRTYLLPLLVILLTWGDGKAWVSCFNREGHEAIGMVAMSGMKSEQLYELKKLLNGKDIVDIGKWGHLVHDKIRGAESMHFNLQSHDCKRAVFKCEDENGLCLINSIKHFYGRLAGAPSGKQPVKKESADQPIDQPTEQPTAKPTANPSSSAAAPFKYPKNIAFTDADALKYLVSLIADMHQPLRIAYRSDNGGKDIRVIHHDDYKTVRTNLFDYMESELINKMINRYQSAWYGGWTHVNRLFDEHKKDEKLFSEKGIDAIDIWGEQIVNEFCSEFYLNSYVTNFMVGKEDQLHFDTSKEIEITYDLEFHLERMLKVNILRAGSRIAILLNSLFVNRKFSSLRKKSEFDKVEYEQLERQKSASVYKKNAVFINLAIIFLVLAVIFYFNFIFNRKNKMYLPSKAEEVELQAKCN
;
A
#
# COMPACT_ATOMS: atom_id res chain seq x y z
N MET A 1 18.49 81.34 11.47
CA MET A 1 19.02 81.17 10.10
C MET A 1 20.16 80.17 10.21
N THR A 2 20.21 79.00 9.59
CA THR A 2 19.40 78.34 8.55
C THR A 2 19.75 76.83 8.57
N GLU A 3 18.86 76.03 8.01
CA GLU A 3 18.76 74.57 8.07
C GLU A 3 19.98 73.78 7.55
N ALA A 4 20.36 72.72 8.26
CA ALA A 4 20.94 71.50 7.66
C ALA A 4 20.93 70.33 8.66
N SER A 5 20.05 69.33 8.44
CA SER A 5 20.26 67.89 8.70
C SER A 5 18.94 67.15 8.94
N LYS A 6 18.16 66.97 7.86
CA LYS A 6 17.29 65.79 7.73
C LYS A 6 17.99 64.82 6.76
N TRP A 7 17.70 63.52 6.89
CA TRP A 7 18.23 62.37 6.13
C TRP A 7 19.31 61.53 6.81
N ALA A 8 18.95 60.84 7.90
CA ALA A 8 19.71 59.69 8.41
C ALA A 8 18.92 58.52 9.07
N PRO A 9 17.66 58.15 8.72
CA PRO A 9 17.06 56.94 9.33
C PRO A 9 17.17 55.65 8.49
N HIS A 10 17.47 55.71 7.17
CA HIS A 10 17.30 54.54 6.31
C HIS A 10 18.42 53.48 6.34
N LYS A 11 19.64 53.80 6.79
CA LYS A 11 20.77 52.85 6.79
C LYS A 11 20.85 51.98 8.05
N CYS A 12 20.23 52.38 9.15
CA CYS A 12 20.26 51.63 10.41
C CYS A 12 19.25 50.48 10.43
N LEU A 13 18.05 50.70 9.87
CA LEU A 13 16.98 49.68 9.79
C LEU A 13 17.39 48.46 8.95
N HIS A 14 18.12 48.68 7.86
CA HIS A 14 18.57 47.62 6.95
C HIS A 14 19.65 46.70 7.55
N LYS A 15 20.43 47.22 8.51
CA LYS A 15 21.49 46.44 9.19
C LYS A 15 20.92 45.64 10.36
N CYS A 16 19.95 46.19 11.10
CA CYS A 16 19.23 45.46 12.15
C CYS A 16 18.36 44.32 11.61
N LEU A 17 17.62 44.53 10.50
CA LEU A 17 16.77 43.49 9.92
C LEU A 17 17.57 42.30 9.40
N ARG A 18 18.76 42.55 8.83
CA ARG A 18 19.63 41.52 8.23
C ARG A 18 20.30 40.63 9.28
N THR A 19 20.57 41.17 10.47
CA THR A 19 21.11 40.42 11.61
C THR A 19 20.00 39.59 12.27
N TYR A 20 18.79 40.15 12.45
CA TYR A 20 17.68 39.41 13.05
C TYR A 20 17.20 38.22 12.18
N LEU A 21 17.18 38.39 10.86
CA LEU A 21 16.82 37.31 9.91
C LEU A 21 17.84 36.16 9.92
N ARG A 22 19.12 36.46 10.13
CA ARG A 22 20.20 35.47 10.05
C ARG A 22 20.42 34.72 11.36
N THR A 23 20.18 35.38 12.50
CA THR A 23 20.43 34.80 13.83
C THR A 23 19.25 33.97 14.36
N TYR A 24 18.00 34.30 13.99
CA TYR A 24 16.81 33.62 14.56
C TYR A 24 15.98 32.83 13.53
N LEU A 25 15.98 33.23 12.25
CA LEU A 25 15.14 32.61 11.23
C LEU A 25 15.79 31.36 10.60
N LEU A 26 17.12 31.33 10.49
CA LEU A 26 17.88 30.17 10.02
C LEU A 26 17.87 28.96 10.98
N PRO A 27 18.11 29.12 12.31
CA PRO A 27 18.03 28.01 13.24
C PRO A 27 16.61 27.44 13.37
N LEU A 28 15.58 28.30 13.32
CA LEU A 28 14.18 27.88 13.37
C LEU A 28 13.79 27.04 12.14
N LEU A 29 14.34 27.38 10.97
CA LEU A 29 14.13 26.64 9.72
C LEU A 29 14.86 25.29 9.71
N VAL A 30 16.04 25.21 10.36
CA VAL A 30 16.78 23.94 10.57
C VAL A 30 16.08 23.03 11.60
N ILE A 31 15.49 23.60 12.66
CA ILE A 31 14.70 22.85 13.66
C ILE A 31 13.39 22.34 13.02
N LEU A 32 12.75 23.12 12.15
CA LEU A 32 11.55 22.69 11.42
C LEU A 32 11.83 21.60 10.36
N LEU A 33 13.04 21.54 9.80
CA LEU A 33 13.43 20.50 8.83
C LEU A 33 13.87 19.18 9.49
N THR A 34 14.15 19.17 10.79
CA THR A 34 14.66 17.99 11.53
C THR A 34 13.62 17.33 12.43
N TRP A 35 12.43 17.92 12.59
CA TRP A 35 11.30 17.38 13.35
C TRP A 35 10.16 16.88 12.45
N GLY A 36 10.51 16.02 11.49
CA GLY A 36 9.55 15.14 10.83
C GLY A 36 9.53 13.80 11.54
N ASP A 37 8.61 13.58 12.47
CA ASP A 37 8.39 12.29 13.12
C ASP A 37 8.11 11.21 12.06
N GLY A 38 9.12 10.36 11.81
CA GLY A 38 9.05 9.16 10.98
C GLY A 38 8.20 8.07 11.64
N LYS A 39 6.90 8.31 11.79
CA LYS A 39 5.95 7.26 12.13
C LYS A 39 5.57 6.53 10.85
N ALA A 40 6.29 5.45 10.59
CA ALA A 40 5.92 4.41 9.63
C ALA A 40 4.49 3.96 9.94
N TRP A 41 3.57 4.27 9.03
CA TRP A 41 2.26 3.66 9.01
C TRP A 41 2.47 2.29 8.41
N VAL A 42 1.89 1.24 9.00
CA VAL A 42 1.84 -0.09 8.38
C VAL A 42 1.12 0.09 7.04
N SER A 43 1.87 0.24 5.96
CA SER A 43 1.34 0.08 4.62
C SER A 43 0.98 -1.41 4.48
N CYS A 44 -0.12 -1.71 3.80
CA CYS A 44 -0.09 -2.93 3.00
C CYS A 44 0.49 -2.61 1.63
N PHE A 45 0.63 -3.55 0.69
CA PHE A 45 1.20 -3.27 -0.65
C PHE A 45 0.80 -1.85 -1.08
N ASN A 46 1.72 -0.95 -1.45
CA ASN A 46 1.28 0.44 -1.56
C ASN A 46 0.10 0.56 -2.53
N ARG A 47 -0.71 1.60 -2.32
CA ARG A 47 -1.94 1.85 -3.05
C ARG A 47 -1.78 1.65 -4.57
N GLU A 48 -0.70 2.18 -5.10
CA GLU A 48 -0.35 2.16 -6.52
C GLU A 48 -0.01 0.75 -7.01
N GLY A 49 0.59 -0.09 -6.17
CA GLY A 49 0.81 -1.51 -6.45
C GLY A 49 -0.49 -2.31 -6.52
N HIS A 50 -1.45 -2.10 -5.61
CA HIS A 50 -2.77 -2.75 -5.71
C HIS A 50 -3.54 -2.29 -6.95
N GLU A 51 -3.44 -1.02 -7.33
CA GLU A 51 -4.01 -0.51 -8.58
C GLU A 51 -3.39 -1.21 -9.80
N ALA A 52 -2.06 -1.38 -9.82
CA ALA A 52 -1.36 -2.09 -10.90
C ALA A 52 -1.80 -3.55 -11.00
N ILE A 53 -1.91 -4.25 -9.86
CA ILE A 53 -2.46 -5.60 -9.78
C ILE A 53 -3.90 -5.64 -10.33
N GLY A 54 -4.71 -4.65 -9.96
CA GLY A 54 -6.06 -4.49 -10.48
C GLY A 54 -6.10 -4.34 -12.00
N MET A 55 -5.23 -3.51 -12.57
CA MET A 55 -5.14 -3.33 -14.04
C MET A 55 -4.80 -4.65 -14.74
N VAL A 56 -3.85 -5.42 -14.21
CA VAL A 56 -3.53 -6.76 -14.74
C VAL A 56 -4.75 -7.68 -14.64
N ALA A 57 -5.42 -7.72 -13.49
CA ALA A 57 -6.60 -8.57 -13.31
C ALA A 57 -7.71 -8.22 -14.31
N MET A 58 -7.99 -6.93 -14.50
CA MET A 58 -8.98 -6.46 -15.47
C MET A 58 -8.65 -6.87 -16.90
N SER A 59 -7.38 -6.91 -17.28
CA SER A 59 -6.96 -7.38 -18.60
C SER A 59 -7.20 -8.88 -18.84
N GLY A 60 -7.30 -9.68 -17.77
CA GLY A 60 -7.56 -11.12 -17.84
C GLY A 60 -9.03 -11.52 -17.63
N MET A 61 -9.91 -10.57 -17.30
CA MET A 61 -11.33 -10.85 -17.09
C MET A 61 -12.06 -11.09 -18.41
N LYS A 62 -12.88 -12.14 -18.45
CA LYS A 62 -13.77 -12.43 -19.57
C LYS A 62 -15.01 -11.51 -19.53
N SER A 63 -15.57 -11.15 -20.68
CA SER A 63 -16.61 -10.11 -20.78
C SER A 63 -17.86 -10.39 -19.94
N GLU A 64 -18.34 -11.64 -19.90
CA GLU A 64 -19.51 -12.01 -19.08
C GLU A 64 -19.20 -11.93 -17.57
N GLN A 65 -18.03 -12.44 -17.17
CA GLN A 65 -17.58 -12.44 -15.78
C GLN A 65 -17.30 -11.01 -15.29
N LEU A 66 -16.78 -10.15 -16.17
CA LEU A 66 -16.63 -8.72 -15.92
C LEU A 66 -17.96 -8.02 -15.68
N TYR A 67 -19.01 -8.39 -16.42
CA TYR A 67 -20.34 -7.84 -16.20
C TYR A 67 -20.89 -8.22 -14.82
N GLU A 68 -20.73 -9.48 -14.40
CA GLU A 68 -21.12 -9.94 -13.06
C GLU A 68 -20.30 -9.25 -11.95
N LEU A 69 -19.00 -9.09 -12.15
CA LEU A 69 -18.13 -8.32 -11.26
C LEU A 69 -18.66 -6.89 -11.08
N LYS A 70 -18.94 -6.19 -12.17
CA LYS A 70 -19.44 -4.81 -12.13
C LYS A 70 -20.81 -4.71 -11.47
N LYS A 71 -21.70 -5.69 -11.64
CA LYS A 71 -22.96 -5.73 -10.88
C LYS A 71 -22.71 -5.81 -9.38
N LEU A 72 -21.83 -6.74 -8.97
CA LEU A 72 -21.50 -6.96 -7.56
C LEU A 72 -20.82 -5.75 -6.93
N LEU A 73 -20.03 -5.01 -7.70
CA LEU A 73 -19.28 -3.83 -7.28
C LEU A 73 -19.96 -2.48 -7.61
N ASN A 74 -21.23 -2.49 -8.03
CA ASN A 74 -22.00 -1.28 -8.35
C ASN A 74 -21.32 -0.39 -9.41
N GLY A 75 -20.99 -0.99 -10.56
CA GLY A 75 -20.35 -0.35 -11.70
C GLY A 75 -18.84 -0.20 -11.57
N LYS A 76 -18.30 -0.33 -10.35
CA LYS A 76 -16.86 -0.30 -10.09
C LYS A 76 -16.16 -1.56 -10.55
N ASP A 77 -14.85 -1.48 -10.72
CA ASP A 77 -13.99 -2.61 -11.05
C ASP A 77 -12.91 -2.89 -9.99
N ILE A 78 -11.96 -3.77 -10.31
CA ILE A 78 -10.89 -4.20 -9.39
C ILE A 78 -9.93 -3.04 -9.09
N VAL A 79 -9.68 -2.16 -10.05
CA VAL A 79 -8.79 -0.99 -9.89
C VAL A 79 -9.42 -0.03 -8.88
N ASP A 80 -10.71 0.23 -8.99
CA ASP A 80 -11.45 1.12 -8.08
C ASP A 80 -11.44 0.66 -6.62
N ILE A 81 -11.33 -0.66 -6.38
CA ILE A 81 -11.33 -1.24 -5.03
C ILE A 81 -9.92 -1.53 -4.49
N GLY A 82 -8.85 -1.27 -5.25
CA GLY A 82 -7.47 -1.55 -4.83
C GLY A 82 -7.09 -0.90 -3.50
N LYS A 83 -7.73 0.24 -3.15
CA LYS A 83 -7.53 0.98 -1.91
C LYS A 83 -8.34 0.47 -0.72
N TRP A 84 -9.38 -0.32 -0.97
CA TRP A 84 -10.38 -0.63 0.04
C TRP A 84 -9.81 -1.45 1.19
N GLY A 85 -8.91 -2.40 0.90
CA GLY A 85 -8.27 -3.26 1.89
C GLY A 85 -7.60 -2.45 3.01
N HIS A 86 -6.69 -1.53 2.67
CA HIS A 86 -5.98 -0.72 3.66
C HIS A 86 -6.92 0.09 4.56
N LEU A 87 -7.97 0.69 3.97
CA LEU A 87 -8.90 1.56 4.69
C LEU A 87 -9.72 0.82 5.74
N VAL A 88 -10.04 -0.45 5.49
CA VAL A 88 -10.81 -1.27 6.43
C VAL A 88 -9.94 -1.72 7.60
N HIS A 89 -8.68 -2.07 7.34
CA HIS A 89 -7.76 -2.55 8.38
C HIS A 89 -7.33 -1.44 9.34
N ASP A 90 -7.12 -0.22 8.84
CA ASP A 90 -6.89 0.97 9.68
C ASP A 90 -7.99 1.17 10.74
N LYS A 91 -9.20 0.65 10.49
CA LYS A 91 -10.38 0.81 11.38
C LYS A 91 -10.68 -0.40 12.26
N ILE A 92 -10.18 -1.58 11.91
CA ILE A 92 -10.52 -2.83 12.62
C ILE A 92 -9.26 -3.41 13.23
N ARG A 93 -9.01 -2.98 14.46
CA ARG A 93 -7.96 -3.56 15.31
C ARG A 93 -8.16 -5.07 15.40
N GLY A 94 -7.08 -5.82 15.19
CA GLY A 94 -7.05 -7.29 15.24
C GLY A 94 -7.31 -7.99 13.91
N ALA A 95 -7.67 -7.28 12.84
CA ALA A 95 -7.82 -7.89 11.51
C ALA A 95 -6.51 -7.94 10.70
N GLU A 96 -5.47 -7.25 11.18
CA GLU A 96 -4.15 -7.16 10.52
C GLU A 96 -3.50 -8.53 10.27
N SER A 97 -3.69 -9.50 11.17
CA SER A 97 -3.09 -10.83 11.04
C SER A 97 -3.51 -11.54 9.75
N MET A 98 -4.71 -11.25 9.22
CA MET A 98 -5.16 -11.79 7.94
C MET A 98 -4.26 -11.39 6.77
N HIS A 99 -3.44 -10.35 6.91
CA HIS A 99 -2.55 -9.90 5.84
C HIS A 99 -1.16 -10.54 5.90
N PHE A 100 -0.95 -11.50 6.81
CA PHE A 100 0.32 -12.16 7.03
C PHE A 100 0.16 -13.67 7.19
N ASN A 101 1.16 -14.42 6.78
CA ASN A 101 1.29 -15.84 7.09
C ASN A 101 2.78 -16.18 7.31
N LEU A 102 3.41 -15.49 8.26
CA LEU A 102 4.84 -15.66 8.55
C LEU A 102 5.15 -17.09 9.02
N GLN A 103 6.30 -17.58 8.55
CA GLN A 103 6.74 -18.95 8.71
C GLN A 103 7.85 -19.05 9.76
N SER A 104 7.83 -20.16 10.49
CA SER A 104 8.82 -20.42 11.55
C SER A 104 10.11 -21.05 11.03
N HIS A 105 10.09 -21.67 9.85
CA HIS A 105 11.28 -22.26 9.22
C HIS A 105 12.00 -21.22 8.38
N ASP A 106 13.26 -21.51 8.04
CA ASP A 106 14.05 -20.66 7.16
C ASP A 106 13.69 -20.83 5.67
N CYS A 107 14.51 -20.17 4.87
CA CYS A 107 14.31 -20.09 3.44
C CYS A 107 14.54 -21.41 2.69
N LYS A 108 15.03 -22.47 3.35
CA LYS A 108 15.17 -23.80 2.75
C LYS A 108 13.88 -24.62 2.80
N ARG A 109 12.89 -24.22 3.61
CA ARG A 109 11.66 -25.01 3.78
C ARG A 109 10.44 -24.11 3.98
N ALA A 110 9.73 -23.83 2.89
CA ALA A 110 8.47 -23.12 2.98
C ALA A 110 7.37 -24.02 3.56
N VAL A 111 6.77 -23.64 4.69
CA VAL A 111 5.63 -24.35 5.27
C VAL A 111 4.58 -23.35 5.77
N PHE A 112 3.43 -23.31 5.09
CA PHE A 112 2.31 -22.47 5.51
C PHE A 112 1.50 -23.19 6.58
N LYS A 113 1.63 -22.73 7.82
CA LYS A 113 0.71 -23.06 8.91
C LYS A 113 0.01 -21.80 9.37
N CYS A 114 -1.26 -21.92 9.71
CA CYS A 114 -1.96 -20.85 10.40
C CYS A 114 -1.92 -21.11 11.89
N GLU A 115 -1.15 -20.30 12.61
CA GLU A 115 -0.96 -20.41 14.06
C GLU A 115 -1.83 -19.40 14.83
N ASP A 116 -2.58 -18.55 14.13
CA ASP A 116 -3.54 -17.63 14.73
C ASP A 116 -4.75 -18.43 15.26
N GLU A 117 -5.08 -18.25 16.54
CA GLU A 117 -6.18 -18.99 17.22
C GLU A 117 -7.56 -18.71 16.60
N ASN A 118 -7.71 -17.55 15.97
CA ASN A 118 -8.92 -17.15 15.25
C ASN A 118 -8.85 -17.49 13.76
N GLY A 119 -7.78 -18.18 13.33
CA GLY A 119 -7.45 -18.52 11.95
C GLY A 119 -7.33 -17.32 11.02
N LEU A 120 -7.01 -16.15 11.55
CA LEU A 120 -6.80 -14.93 10.79
C LEU A 120 -5.38 -14.91 10.20
N CYS A 121 -5.06 -15.89 9.35
CA CYS A 121 -3.82 -15.88 8.57
C CYS A 121 -4.13 -15.68 7.09
N LEU A 122 -3.18 -15.18 6.31
CA LEU A 122 -3.40 -14.81 4.91
C LEU A 122 -3.98 -15.93 4.06
N ILE A 123 -3.32 -17.08 4.03
CA ILE A 123 -3.75 -18.20 3.20
C ILE A 123 -5.13 -18.72 3.64
N ASN A 124 -5.36 -18.85 4.95
CA ASN A 124 -6.66 -19.28 5.48
C ASN A 124 -7.78 -18.26 5.17
N SER A 125 -7.47 -16.97 5.22
CA SER A 125 -8.41 -15.88 4.93
C SER A 125 -8.80 -15.87 3.45
N ILE A 126 -7.85 -16.06 2.53
CA ILE A 126 -8.12 -16.24 1.10
C ILE A 126 -9.09 -17.41 0.88
N LYS A 127 -8.77 -18.58 1.47
CA LYS A 127 -9.61 -19.78 1.37
C LYS A 127 -11.02 -19.55 1.94
N HIS A 128 -11.12 -18.84 3.06
CA HIS A 128 -12.40 -18.50 3.68
C HIS A 128 -13.27 -17.63 2.78
N PHE A 129 -12.75 -16.50 2.30
CA PHE A 129 -13.53 -15.57 1.47
C PHE A 129 -13.86 -16.17 0.10
N TYR A 130 -12.95 -16.95 -0.49
CA TYR A 130 -13.27 -17.73 -1.68
C TYR A 130 -14.39 -18.73 -1.42
N GLY A 131 -14.30 -19.55 -0.37
CA GLY A 131 -15.33 -20.54 -0.04
C GLY A 131 -16.70 -19.92 0.16
N ARG A 132 -16.76 -18.76 0.84
CA ARG A 132 -17.99 -17.97 0.99
C ARG A 132 -18.58 -17.55 -0.35
N LEU A 133 -17.75 -17.11 -1.29
CA LEU A 133 -18.17 -16.71 -2.63
C LEU A 133 -18.45 -17.90 -3.55
N ALA A 134 -17.82 -19.05 -3.36
CA ALA A 134 -18.10 -20.27 -4.10
C ALA A 134 -19.40 -20.96 -3.65
N GLY A 135 -20.00 -20.50 -2.53
CA GLY A 135 -21.23 -21.08 -1.99
C GLY A 135 -21.00 -22.31 -1.11
N ALA A 136 -19.76 -22.53 -0.65
CA ALA A 136 -19.51 -23.52 0.39
C ALA A 136 -20.33 -23.17 1.64
N PRO A 137 -20.96 -24.16 2.32
CA PRO A 137 -21.69 -23.88 3.55
C PRO A 137 -20.71 -23.28 4.56
N SER A 138 -20.85 -21.98 4.83
CA SER A 138 -20.09 -21.32 5.89
C SER A 138 -20.23 -22.17 7.14
N GLY A 139 -19.11 -22.63 7.71
CA GLY A 139 -19.11 -23.18 9.05
C GLY A 139 -19.92 -22.24 9.93
N LYS A 140 -21.03 -22.75 10.48
CA LYS A 140 -22.04 -21.96 11.17
C LYS A 140 -21.33 -21.06 12.19
N GLN A 141 -21.30 -19.76 11.95
CA GLN A 141 -21.12 -18.82 13.05
C GLN A 141 -22.29 -19.09 14.01
N PRO A 142 -22.04 -19.24 15.31
CA PRO A 142 -23.10 -19.53 16.27
C PRO A 142 -23.95 -18.27 16.44
N VAL A 143 -24.98 -18.15 15.63
CA VAL A 143 -26.13 -17.31 15.98
C VAL A 143 -26.85 -18.08 17.09
N LYS A 144 -26.62 -17.68 18.34
CA LYS A 144 -27.49 -18.09 19.45
C LYS A 144 -28.90 -17.65 19.10
N LYS A 145 -29.77 -18.60 18.75
CA LYS A 145 -31.21 -18.40 18.83
C LYS A 145 -31.62 -18.65 20.28
N GLU A 146 -32.26 -17.65 20.87
CA GLU A 146 -32.97 -17.78 22.13
C GLU A 146 -34.03 -18.88 22.03
N SER A 147 -34.15 -19.54 23.17
CA SER A 147 -35.01 -20.66 23.53
C SER A 147 -36.50 -20.36 23.45
N ALA A 148 -37.27 -21.34 22.97
CA ALA A 148 -38.64 -21.59 23.41
C ALA A 148 -38.88 -23.13 23.42
N ASP A 149 -39.45 -23.59 24.52
CA ASP A 149 -39.65 -24.96 25.02
C ASP A 149 -40.50 -25.90 24.12
N GLN A 150 -40.02 -27.14 23.85
CA GLN A 150 -40.50 -28.47 24.33
C GLN A 150 -41.73 -29.12 23.60
N PRO A 151 -41.99 -30.45 23.70
CA PRO A 151 -41.13 -31.62 23.41
C PRO A 151 -41.88 -32.75 22.62
N ILE A 152 -41.21 -33.92 22.43
CA ILE A 152 -41.72 -35.33 22.35
C ILE A 152 -41.34 -36.16 21.09
N ASP A 153 -40.47 -37.13 21.38
CA ASP A 153 -40.32 -38.55 20.96
C ASP A 153 -39.92 -39.07 19.55
N GLN A 154 -39.08 -40.11 19.66
CA GLN A 154 -38.27 -40.96 18.76
C GLN A 154 -39.08 -42.10 18.05
N PRO A 155 -38.46 -43.13 17.41
CA PRO A 155 -37.31 -43.22 16.47
C PRO A 155 -37.54 -44.23 15.29
N THR A 156 -36.70 -44.21 14.24
CA THR A 156 -36.27 -45.36 13.38
C THR A 156 -35.43 -44.80 12.22
N GLU A 157 -34.43 -45.42 11.58
CA GLU A 157 -33.65 -46.66 11.71
C GLU A 157 -32.46 -46.50 10.72
N GLN A 158 -31.25 -47.01 11.07
CA GLN A 158 -30.07 -47.40 10.25
C GLN A 158 -29.54 -46.53 9.06
N PRO A 159 -28.20 -46.51 8.84
CA PRO A 159 -27.69 -47.35 7.75
C PRO A 159 -26.29 -47.96 7.93
N THR A 160 -26.14 -49.10 7.27
CA THR A 160 -24.93 -49.84 6.92
C THR A 160 -24.04 -49.12 5.90
N ALA A 161 -22.75 -49.49 5.95
CA ALA A 161 -21.72 -49.51 4.89
C ALA A 161 -20.88 -48.24 4.63
N LYS A 162 -19.60 -48.34 5.06
CA LYS A 162 -18.43 -47.57 4.59
C LYS A 162 -18.21 -47.78 3.08
N PRO A 163 -17.59 -46.79 2.41
CA PRO A 163 -16.28 -47.05 1.81
C PRO A 163 -15.20 -46.04 2.24
N THR A 164 -14.08 -46.61 2.69
CA THR A 164 -12.68 -46.14 2.58
C THR A 164 -12.40 -44.65 2.35
N ALA A 165 -11.90 -44.02 3.43
CA ALA A 165 -11.35 -42.67 3.45
C ALA A 165 -9.93 -42.62 2.86
N ASN A 166 -9.70 -41.65 1.96
CA ASN A 166 -8.38 -41.08 1.68
C ASN A 166 -8.05 -40.04 2.77
N PRO A 167 -6.83 -40.00 3.33
CA PRO A 167 -6.48 -39.06 4.40
C PRO A 167 -5.98 -37.75 3.78
N SER A 168 -6.89 -36.83 3.47
CA SER A 168 -6.54 -35.42 3.19
C SER A 168 -7.75 -34.51 3.41
N SER A 169 -8.25 -34.48 4.65
CA SER A 169 -9.09 -33.38 5.11
C SER A 169 -8.43 -32.79 6.34
N SER A 170 -7.43 -31.93 6.15
CA SER A 170 -7.04 -31.02 7.22
C SER A 170 -8.28 -30.21 7.58
N ALA A 171 -8.80 -30.36 8.78
CA ALA A 171 -9.92 -29.55 9.26
C ALA A 171 -9.57 -28.07 9.02
N ALA A 172 -10.37 -27.37 8.23
CA ALA A 172 -10.13 -25.97 7.91
C ALA A 172 -10.01 -25.17 9.22
N ALA A 173 -8.94 -24.38 9.36
CA ALA A 173 -8.73 -23.58 10.55
C ALA A 173 -9.95 -22.66 10.78
N PRO A 174 -10.44 -22.53 12.02
CA PRO A 174 -11.62 -21.71 12.31
C PRO A 174 -11.38 -20.28 11.83
N PHE A 175 -12.36 -19.60 11.25
CA PHE A 175 -12.24 -18.18 10.87
C PHE A 175 -13.14 -17.33 11.77
N LYS A 176 -12.54 -16.61 12.71
CA LYS A 176 -13.24 -15.75 13.67
C LYS A 176 -12.80 -14.30 13.49
N TYR A 177 -13.63 -13.52 12.79
CA TYR A 177 -13.35 -12.11 12.59
C TYR A 177 -13.44 -11.31 13.91
N PRO A 178 -12.56 -10.32 14.17
CA PRO A 178 -12.49 -9.61 15.47
C PRO A 178 -13.77 -8.85 15.85
N LYS A 179 -14.59 -8.52 14.85
CA LYS A 179 -15.91 -7.92 15.05
C LYS A 179 -16.98 -8.89 14.56
N ASN A 180 -18.13 -8.89 15.22
CA ASN A 180 -19.29 -9.63 14.75
C ASN A 180 -19.93 -8.90 13.55
N ILE A 181 -19.33 -9.04 12.38
CA ILE A 181 -19.77 -8.40 11.13
C ILE A 181 -20.23 -9.49 10.16
N ALA A 182 -21.42 -9.29 9.60
CA ALA A 182 -21.89 -10.09 8.48
C ALA A 182 -21.32 -9.50 7.17
N PHE A 183 -20.45 -10.26 6.49
CA PHE A 183 -19.91 -9.86 5.20
C PHE A 183 -20.95 -9.98 4.09
N THR A 184 -21.10 -8.94 3.26
CA THR A 184 -21.78 -9.07 1.98
C THR A 184 -20.91 -9.83 0.98
N ASP A 185 -21.48 -10.30 -0.13
CA ASP A 185 -20.69 -10.90 -1.22
C ASP A 185 -19.68 -9.88 -1.79
N ALA A 186 -20.04 -8.59 -1.84
CA ALA A 186 -19.14 -7.54 -2.27
C ALA A 186 -17.96 -7.33 -1.30
N ASP A 187 -18.19 -7.41 0.02
CA ASP A 187 -17.11 -7.33 0.99
C ASP A 187 -16.16 -8.52 0.87
N ALA A 188 -16.72 -9.73 0.76
CA ALA A 188 -15.94 -10.94 0.60
C ALA A 188 -15.07 -10.90 -0.67
N LEU A 189 -15.61 -10.38 -1.78
CA LEU A 189 -14.86 -10.19 -3.01
C LEU A 189 -13.70 -9.21 -2.82
N LYS A 190 -13.94 -8.06 -2.17
CA LYS A 190 -12.89 -7.06 -1.93
C LYS A 190 -11.78 -7.59 -1.02
N TYR A 191 -12.13 -8.35 0.03
CA TYR A 191 -11.16 -9.06 0.84
C TYR A 191 -10.36 -10.06 0.02
N LEU A 192 -11.03 -10.91 -0.76
CA LEU A 192 -10.37 -11.91 -1.58
C LEU A 192 -9.33 -11.29 -2.54
N VAL A 193 -9.71 -10.23 -3.25
CA VAL A 193 -8.82 -9.48 -4.14
C VAL A 193 -7.62 -8.90 -3.38
N SER A 194 -7.88 -8.21 -2.27
CA SER A 194 -6.81 -7.59 -1.47
C SER A 194 -5.83 -8.63 -0.93
N LEU A 195 -6.34 -9.73 -0.38
CA LEU A 195 -5.51 -10.76 0.25
C LEU A 195 -4.69 -11.54 -0.79
N ILE A 196 -5.22 -11.79 -1.99
CA ILE A 196 -4.40 -12.39 -3.06
C ILE A 196 -3.29 -11.43 -3.48
N ALA A 197 -3.55 -10.12 -3.56
CA ALA A 197 -2.52 -9.14 -3.83
C ALA A 197 -1.44 -9.13 -2.73
N ASP A 198 -1.85 -9.16 -1.46
CA ASP A 198 -0.94 -9.23 -0.31
C ASP A 198 -0.09 -10.50 -0.29
N MET A 199 -0.62 -11.64 -0.73
CA MET A 199 0.14 -12.90 -0.83
C MET A 199 1.32 -12.79 -1.81
N HIS A 200 1.23 -11.90 -2.80
CA HIS A 200 2.30 -11.67 -3.77
C HIS A 200 3.31 -10.61 -3.30
N GLN A 201 3.09 -10.00 -2.13
CA GLN A 201 4.14 -9.34 -1.38
C GLN A 201 4.90 -10.42 -0.60
N PRO A 202 6.14 -10.75 -0.96
CA PRO A 202 6.80 -11.95 -0.43
C PRO A 202 7.03 -11.89 1.08
N LEU A 203 7.30 -10.70 1.62
CA LEU A 203 7.55 -10.50 3.05
C LEU A 203 6.30 -10.66 3.92
N ARG A 204 5.08 -10.63 3.35
CA ARG A 204 3.84 -10.96 4.06
C ARG A 204 3.71 -12.44 4.37
N ILE A 205 4.41 -13.29 3.65
CA ILE A 205 4.40 -14.76 3.81
C ILE A 205 5.79 -15.36 4.03
N ALA A 206 6.77 -14.50 4.36
CA ALA A 206 8.16 -14.87 4.63
C ALA A 206 8.34 -15.30 6.10
N TYR A 207 9.38 -14.84 6.79
CA TYR A 207 9.88 -15.48 8.01
C TYR A 207 9.53 -14.70 9.29
N ARG A 208 9.24 -15.45 10.35
CA ARG A 208 9.01 -14.88 11.70
C ARG A 208 10.28 -14.31 12.31
N SER A 209 11.43 -14.89 12.00
CA SER A 209 12.73 -14.51 12.58
C SER A 209 13.12 -13.06 12.33
N ASP A 210 12.60 -12.45 11.27
CA ASP A 210 12.83 -11.06 10.89
C ASP A 210 11.53 -10.25 10.80
N ASN A 211 10.43 -10.79 11.34
CA ASN A 211 9.11 -10.18 11.34
C ASN A 211 8.64 -9.79 9.92
N GLY A 212 8.87 -10.66 8.94
CA GLY A 212 8.59 -10.36 7.54
C GLY A 212 9.44 -9.20 7.04
N GLY A 213 10.75 -9.20 7.33
CA GLY A 213 11.67 -8.13 6.96
C GLY A 213 11.50 -6.80 7.68
N LYS A 214 10.54 -6.65 8.60
CA LYS A 214 10.38 -5.43 9.41
C LYS A 214 11.57 -5.19 10.34
N ASP A 215 12.26 -6.25 10.73
CA ASP A 215 13.44 -6.18 11.61
C ASP A 215 14.76 -6.06 10.82
N ILE A 216 14.73 -6.15 9.49
CA ILE A 216 15.90 -5.98 8.61
C ILE A 216 16.05 -4.50 8.30
N ARG A 217 17.07 -3.86 8.87
CA ARG A 217 17.37 -2.44 8.63
C ARG A 217 18.05 -2.25 7.29
N VAL A 218 17.49 -1.34 6.50
CA VAL A 218 17.88 -1.09 5.12
C VAL A 218 18.31 0.37 4.93
N ILE A 219 19.41 0.57 4.22
CA ILE A 219 19.87 1.85 3.70
C ILE A 219 19.71 1.83 2.18
N HIS A 220 19.05 2.83 1.59
CA HIS A 220 19.02 2.98 0.14
C HIS A 220 19.24 4.43 -0.26
N HIS A 221 19.66 4.63 -1.51
CA HIS A 221 19.82 5.97 -2.07
C HIS A 221 18.63 6.32 -2.94
N ASP A 222 18.12 7.53 -2.72
CA ASP A 222 17.23 8.26 -3.64
C ASP A 222 18.06 9.40 -4.24
N ASP A 223 17.65 9.98 -5.37
CA ASP A 223 18.48 10.85 -6.24
C ASP A 223 19.23 11.99 -5.51
N TYR A 224 18.77 12.37 -4.31
CA TYR A 224 19.36 13.43 -3.49
C TYR A 224 19.54 13.08 -2.01
N LYS A 225 19.24 11.84 -1.57
CA LYS A 225 19.28 11.49 -0.14
C LYS A 225 19.53 10.01 0.11
N THR A 226 20.31 9.73 1.15
CA THR A 226 20.35 8.41 1.77
C THR A 226 19.16 8.28 2.72
N VAL A 227 18.35 7.25 2.52
CA VAL A 227 17.16 6.94 3.30
C VAL A 227 17.41 5.68 4.11
N ARG A 228 17.05 5.71 5.39
CA ARG A 228 17.04 4.53 6.26
C ARG A 228 15.60 4.09 6.51
N THR A 229 15.34 2.81 6.35
CA THR A 229 14.03 2.18 6.52
C THR A 229 14.21 0.71 6.92
N ASN A 230 13.17 -0.11 6.85
CA ASN A 230 13.27 -1.57 6.93
C ASN A 230 12.94 -2.22 5.57
N LEU A 231 13.30 -3.49 5.41
CA LEU A 231 13.11 -4.22 4.15
C LEU A 231 11.64 -4.31 3.74
N PHE A 232 10.73 -4.45 4.72
CA PHE A 232 9.30 -4.48 4.47
C PHE A 232 8.81 -3.19 3.82
N ASP A 233 9.04 -2.04 4.46
CA ASP A 233 8.62 -0.73 3.97
C ASP A 233 9.34 -0.36 2.65
N TYR A 234 10.60 -0.77 2.49
CA TYR A 234 11.33 -0.59 1.24
C TYR A 234 10.65 -1.30 0.08
N MET A 235 10.35 -2.60 0.23
CA MET A 235 9.70 -3.40 -0.81
C MET A 235 8.26 -2.99 -1.06
N GLU A 236 7.55 -2.59 -0.01
CA GLU A 236 6.13 -2.31 -0.06
C GLU A 236 5.80 -0.91 -0.60
N SER A 237 6.67 0.07 -0.36
CA SER A 237 6.42 1.47 -0.70
C SER A 237 7.55 2.11 -1.49
N GLU A 238 8.77 2.15 -0.95
CA GLU A 238 9.86 2.96 -1.52
C GLU A 238 10.28 2.47 -2.92
N LEU A 239 10.45 1.15 -3.10
CA LEU A 239 10.82 0.56 -4.37
C LEU A 239 9.74 0.78 -5.43
N ILE A 240 8.46 0.63 -5.07
CA ILE A 240 7.35 0.89 -6.00
C ILE A 240 7.32 2.37 -6.39
N ASN A 241 7.51 3.28 -5.44
CA ASN A 241 7.58 4.72 -5.75
C ASN A 241 8.75 5.05 -6.68
N LYS A 242 9.91 4.43 -6.49
CA LYS A 242 11.05 4.52 -7.41
C LYS A 242 10.70 3.99 -8.79
N MET A 243 10.03 2.83 -8.89
CA MET A 243 9.57 2.27 -10.16
C MET A 243 8.61 3.23 -10.87
N ILE A 244 7.63 3.79 -10.15
CA ILE A 244 6.68 4.77 -10.70
C ILE A 244 7.43 5.99 -11.23
N ASN A 245 8.36 6.54 -10.46
CA ASN A 245 9.13 7.71 -10.86
C ASN A 245 10.05 7.43 -12.06
N ARG A 246 10.66 6.25 -12.11
CA ARG A 246 11.52 5.81 -13.22
C ARG A 246 10.72 5.55 -14.50
N TYR A 247 9.50 5.03 -14.36
CA TYR A 247 8.65 4.59 -15.47
C TYR A 247 7.33 5.36 -15.55
N GLN A 248 7.30 6.66 -15.22
CA GLN A 248 6.05 7.44 -15.09
C GLN A 248 5.12 7.32 -16.30
N SER A 249 5.67 7.37 -17.52
CA SER A 249 4.91 7.26 -18.77
C SER A 249 4.37 5.86 -19.04
N ALA A 250 4.98 4.83 -18.45
CA ALA A 250 4.63 3.43 -18.66
C ALA A 250 3.89 2.81 -17.48
N TRP A 251 3.92 3.40 -16.27
CA TRP A 251 3.34 2.79 -15.07
C TRP A 251 1.86 2.45 -15.24
N TYR A 252 1.07 3.37 -15.79
CA TYR A 252 -0.34 3.15 -16.14
C TYR A 252 -0.54 2.63 -17.59
N GLY A 253 0.51 2.06 -18.18
CA GLY A 253 0.56 1.58 -19.56
C GLY A 253 0.52 0.05 -19.69
N GLY A 254 0.69 -0.45 -20.92
CA GLY A 254 0.44 -1.85 -21.27
C GLY A 254 1.41 -2.91 -20.73
N TRP A 255 2.20 -2.63 -19.69
CA TRP A 255 2.92 -3.69 -18.96
C TRP A 255 2.01 -4.38 -17.94
N THR A 256 0.92 -3.74 -17.50
CA THR A 256 -0.08 -4.32 -16.60
C THR A 256 -1.11 -5.17 -17.35
N HIS A 257 -0.63 -6.17 -18.09
CA HIS A 257 -1.49 -7.04 -18.91
C HIS A 257 -1.11 -8.52 -18.75
N VAL A 258 -2.09 -9.42 -18.63
CA VAL A 258 -1.85 -10.87 -18.44
C VAL A 258 -1.00 -11.51 -19.54
N ASN A 259 -1.13 -11.05 -20.80
CA ASN A 259 -0.27 -11.45 -21.91
C ASN A 259 1.25 -11.23 -21.68
N ARG A 260 1.68 -10.41 -20.72
CA ARG A 260 3.10 -10.29 -20.36
C ARG A 260 3.68 -11.54 -19.71
N LEU A 261 2.81 -12.41 -19.21
CA LEU A 261 3.12 -13.68 -18.58
C LEU A 261 2.20 -14.78 -19.14
N PHE A 262 1.91 -14.73 -20.45
CA PHE A 262 0.90 -15.59 -21.07
C PHE A 262 1.09 -17.09 -20.76
N ASP A 263 2.32 -17.59 -20.90
CA ASP A 263 2.61 -19.01 -20.65
C ASP A 263 2.39 -19.38 -19.17
N GLU A 264 2.79 -18.50 -18.25
CA GLU A 264 2.57 -18.71 -16.81
C GLU A 264 1.08 -18.59 -16.46
N HIS A 265 0.37 -17.62 -17.04
CA HIS A 265 -1.08 -17.49 -16.90
C HIS A 265 -1.82 -18.75 -17.36
N LYS A 266 -1.42 -19.36 -18.48
CA LYS A 266 -2.01 -20.63 -18.94
C LYS A 266 -1.68 -21.80 -18.03
N LYS A 267 -0.47 -21.85 -17.47
CA LYS A 267 -0.10 -22.85 -16.46
C LYS A 267 -0.93 -22.69 -15.18
N ASP A 268 -1.12 -21.46 -14.72
CA ASP A 268 -1.92 -21.15 -13.53
C ASP A 268 -3.41 -21.41 -13.76
N GLU A 269 -3.94 -21.15 -14.96
CA GLU A 269 -5.32 -21.51 -15.32
C GLU A 269 -5.53 -23.02 -15.22
N LYS A 270 -4.59 -23.81 -15.75
CA LYS A 270 -4.62 -25.27 -15.67
C LYS A 270 -4.45 -25.76 -14.24
N LEU A 271 -3.52 -25.19 -13.49
CA LEU A 271 -3.31 -25.55 -12.08
C LEU A 271 -4.59 -25.31 -11.27
N PHE A 272 -5.22 -24.14 -11.46
CA PHE A 272 -6.45 -23.79 -10.74
C PHE A 272 -7.62 -24.68 -11.17
N SER A 273 -7.73 -25.07 -12.45
CA SER A 273 -8.79 -25.98 -12.88
C SER A 273 -8.65 -27.38 -12.28
N GLU A 274 -7.42 -27.84 -12.03
CA GLU A 274 -7.12 -29.14 -11.43
C GLU A 274 -7.22 -29.14 -9.89
N LYS A 275 -6.80 -28.05 -9.24
CA LYS A 275 -6.66 -27.98 -7.77
C LYS A 275 -7.69 -27.08 -7.08
N GLY A 276 -8.43 -26.27 -7.82
CA GLY A 276 -9.31 -25.26 -7.26
C GLY A 276 -8.57 -24.34 -6.29
N ILE A 277 -9.18 -24.07 -5.14
CA ILE A 277 -8.63 -23.14 -4.15
C ILE A 277 -7.32 -23.60 -3.50
N ASP A 278 -6.98 -24.89 -3.56
CA ASP A 278 -5.71 -25.39 -3.04
C ASP A 278 -4.51 -24.99 -3.91
N ALA A 279 -4.74 -24.44 -5.12
CA ALA A 279 -3.69 -23.80 -5.90
C ALA A 279 -3.04 -22.60 -5.17
N ILE A 280 -3.76 -21.97 -4.22
CA ILE A 280 -3.24 -20.87 -3.41
C ILE A 280 -1.99 -21.28 -2.63
N ASP A 281 -1.92 -22.51 -2.11
CA ASP A 281 -0.76 -22.97 -1.34
C ASP A 281 0.48 -23.08 -2.23
N ILE A 282 0.30 -23.59 -3.45
CA ILE A 282 1.37 -23.74 -4.46
C ILE A 282 1.87 -22.37 -4.91
N TRP A 283 0.95 -21.43 -5.16
CA TRP A 283 1.32 -20.06 -5.50
C TRP A 283 2.05 -19.37 -4.36
N GLY A 284 1.61 -19.53 -3.12
CA GLY A 284 2.31 -19.02 -1.94
C GLY A 284 3.72 -19.58 -1.83
N GLU A 285 3.89 -20.89 -2.00
CA GLU A 285 5.18 -21.57 -1.96
C GLU A 285 6.14 -21.02 -3.01
N GLN A 286 5.66 -20.83 -4.24
CA GLN A 286 6.44 -20.24 -5.32
C GLN A 286 6.97 -18.85 -4.94
N ILE A 287 6.12 -17.98 -4.42
CA ILE A 287 6.50 -16.60 -4.05
C ILE A 287 7.61 -16.60 -2.98
N VAL A 288 7.50 -17.48 -1.97
CA VAL A 288 8.49 -17.56 -0.89
C VAL A 288 9.81 -18.13 -1.39
N ASN A 289 9.77 -19.20 -2.18
CA ASN A 289 10.97 -19.84 -2.70
C ASN A 289 11.74 -18.91 -3.65
N GLU A 290 11.04 -18.19 -4.52
CA GLU A 290 11.67 -17.21 -5.39
C GLU A 290 12.27 -16.05 -4.58
N PHE A 291 11.58 -15.55 -3.55
CA PHE A 291 12.14 -14.50 -2.70
C PHE A 291 13.36 -14.96 -1.88
N CYS A 292 13.36 -16.20 -1.37
CA CYS A 292 14.54 -16.81 -0.75
C CYS A 292 15.73 -16.79 -1.71
N SER A 293 15.53 -17.19 -2.97
CA SER A 293 16.58 -17.21 -3.98
C SER A 293 17.07 -15.80 -4.34
N GLU A 294 16.16 -14.86 -4.59
CA GLU A 294 16.51 -13.52 -5.08
C GLU A 294 17.07 -12.60 -3.99
N PHE A 295 16.68 -12.80 -2.72
CA PHE A 295 17.13 -11.96 -1.60
C PHE A 295 18.06 -12.72 -0.65
N TYR A 296 17.56 -13.68 0.14
CA TYR A 296 18.33 -14.28 1.24
C TYR A 296 19.54 -15.11 0.77
N LEU A 297 19.46 -15.74 -0.39
CA LEU A 297 20.54 -16.51 -1.00
C LEU A 297 21.36 -15.72 -2.03
N ASN A 298 21.07 -14.43 -2.18
CA ASN A 298 21.87 -13.56 -3.05
C ASN A 298 23.32 -13.49 -2.55
N SER A 299 24.28 -13.57 -3.46
CA SER A 299 25.73 -13.56 -3.14
C SER A 299 26.17 -12.39 -2.24
N TYR A 300 25.55 -11.22 -2.38
CA TYR A 300 25.81 -10.06 -1.53
C TYR A 300 25.15 -10.22 -0.14
N VAL A 301 23.87 -10.61 -0.11
CA VAL A 301 23.06 -10.70 1.12
C VAL A 301 23.51 -11.86 2.01
N THR A 302 24.05 -12.94 1.44
CA THR A 302 24.55 -14.10 2.23
C THR A 302 25.60 -13.73 3.29
N ASN A 303 26.33 -12.63 3.12
CA ASN A 303 27.28 -12.10 4.11
C ASN A 303 26.62 -11.54 5.39
N PHE A 304 25.31 -11.30 5.32
CA PHE A 304 24.46 -10.85 6.41
C PHE A 304 23.65 -12.00 7.04
N MET A 305 23.81 -13.22 6.52
CA MET A 305 23.08 -14.38 7.03
C MET A 305 23.88 -15.05 8.16
N VAL A 306 23.18 -15.58 9.15
CA VAL A 306 23.73 -16.31 10.30
C VAL A 306 23.01 -17.64 10.44
N GLY A 307 23.79 -18.69 10.74
CA GLY A 307 23.27 -20.01 11.06
C GLY A 307 22.77 -20.08 12.50
N LYS A 308 21.55 -20.60 12.71
CA LYS A 308 20.99 -20.92 14.02
C LYS A 308 20.21 -22.22 13.92
N GLU A 309 20.56 -23.24 14.71
CA GLU A 309 19.79 -24.51 14.79
C GLU A 309 19.51 -25.11 13.39
N ASP A 310 20.55 -25.23 12.55
CA ASP A 310 20.51 -25.70 11.15
C ASP A 310 19.70 -24.84 10.16
N GLN A 311 19.20 -23.70 10.62
CA GLN A 311 18.46 -22.71 9.85
C GLN A 311 19.32 -21.49 9.52
N LEU A 312 19.05 -20.86 8.37
CA LEU A 312 19.73 -19.66 7.89
C LEU A 312 18.81 -18.44 8.03
N HIS A 313 19.18 -17.51 8.91
CA HIS A 313 18.42 -16.29 9.17
C HIS A 313 19.22 -15.04 8.84
N PHE A 314 18.54 -13.94 8.54
CA PHE A 314 19.21 -12.64 8.42
C PHE A 314 19.64 -12.15 9.81
N ASP A 315 20.86 -11.63 9.91
CA ASP A 315 21.38 -10.99 11.11
C ASP A 315 20.77 -9.58 11.27
N THR A 316 19.64 -9.51 11.99
CA THR A 316 18.90 -8.26 12.25
C THR A 316 19.70 -7.25 13.10
N SER A 317 20.88 -7.62 13.61
CA SER A 317 21.80 -6.66 14.24
C SER A 317 22.56 -5.80 13.21
N LYS A 318 22.60 -6.20 11.94
CA LYS A 318 23.27 -5.47 10.86
C LYS A 318 22.31 -4.60 10.06
N GLU A 319 22.88 -3.59 9.41
CA GLU A 319 22.19 -2.80 8.37
C GLU A 319 22.72 -3.22 7.01
N ILE A 320 21.83 -3.40 6.04
CA ILE A 320 22.20 -3.71 4.66
C ILE A 320 21.94 -2.50 3.76
N GLU A 321 22.89 -2.22 2.87
CA GLU A 321 22.71 -1.23 1.82
C GLU A 321 22.07 -1.89 0.60
N ILE A 322 21.01 -1.31 0.06
CA ILE A 322 20.46 -1.74 -1.23
C ILE A 322 21.34 -1.18 -2.33
N THR A 323 22.24 -2.03 -2.83
CA THR A 323 23.05 -1.75 -4.01
C THR A 323 22.17 -1.65 -5.25
N TYR A 324 22.69 -1.04 -6.32
CA TYR A 324 21.99 -0.96 -7.59
C TYR A 324 21.57 -2.35 -8.13
N ASP A 325 22.48 -3.32 -8.05
CA ASP A 325 22.21 -4.69 -8.51
C ASP A 325 21.08 -5.34 -7.68
N LEU A 326 21.14 -5.21 -6.34
CA LEU A 326 20.10 -5.75 -5.48
C LEU A 326 18.74 -5.08 -5.73
N GLU A 327 18.72 -3.75 -5.90
CA GLU A 327 17.51 -3.01 -6.28
C GLU A 327 16.93 -3.53 -7.60
N PHE A 328 17.77 -3.74 -8.61
CA PHE A 328 17.33 -4.23 -9.92
C PHE A 328 16.70 -5.64 -9.83
N HIS A 329 17.29 -6.54 -9.04
CA HIS A 329 16.73 -7.87 -8.77
C HIS A 329 15.36 -7.79 -8.09
N LEU A 330 15.27 -6.99 -7.02
CA LEU A 330 14.04 -6.79 -6.25
C LEU A 330 12.95 -6.15 -7.11
N GLU A 331 13.30 -5.16 -7.93
CA GLU A 331 12.38 -4.50 -8.88
C GLU A 331 11.79 -5.51 -9.86
N ARG A 332 12.65 -6.33 -10.48
CA ARG A 332 12.22 -7.33 -11.46
C ARG A 332 11.27 -8.35 -10.83
N MET A 333 11.62 -8.86 -9.65
CA MET A 333 10.79 -9.80 -8.91
C MET A 333 9.45 -9.17 -8.52
N LEU A 334 9.45 -7.94 -8.01
CA LEU A 334 8.23 -7.23 -7.62
C LEU A 334 7.29 -7.00 -8.81
N LYS A 335 7.84 -6.61 -9.97
CA LYS A 335 7.09 -6.45 -11.22
C LYS A 335 6.42 -7.76 -11.66
N VAL A 336 7.15 -8.88 -11.59
CA VAL A 336 6.60 -10.21 -11.92
C VAL A 336 5.52 -10.62 -10.91
N ASN A 337 5.70 -10.32 -9.63
CA ASN A 337 4.69 -10.63 -8.61
C ASN A 337 3.40 -9.81 -8.77
N ILE A 338 3.48 -8.54 -9.15
CA ILE A 338 2.31 -7.71 -9.52
C ILE A 338 1.53 -8.37 -10.67
N LEU A 339 2.27 -8.80 -11.69
CA LEU A 339 1.72 -9.46 -12.87
C LEU A 339 1.04 -10.79 -12.52
N ARG A 340 1.68 -11.64 -11.70
CA ARG A 340 1.12 -12.90 -11.20
C ARG A 340 -0.12 -12.67 -10.34
N ALA A 341 -0.08 -11.71 -9.43
CA ALA A 341 -1.21 -11.39 -8.56
C ALA A 341 -2.45 -11.08 -9.37
N GLY A 342 -2.36 -10.17 -10.34
CA GLY A 342 -3.51 -9.81 -11.15
C GLY A 342 -3.97 -10.95 -12.06
N SER A 343 -3.03 -11.68 -12.67
CA SER A 343 -3.32 -12.88 -13.45
C SER A 343 -4.12 -13.91 -12.63
N ARG A 344 -3.67 -14.24 -11.43
CA ARG A 344 -4.31 -15.23 -10.53
C ARG A 344 -5.66 -14.75 -10.00
N ILE A 345 -5.79 -13.46 -9.70
CA ILE A 345 -7.10 -12.85 -9.40
C ILE A 345 -8.05 -13.05 -10.57
N ALA A 346 -7.63 -12.75 -11.81
CA ALA A 346 -8.47 -12.93 -12.99
C ALA A 346 -8.90 -14.39 -13.18
N ILE A 347 -7.99 -15.35 -13.02
CA ILE A 347 -8.28 -16.79 -13.11
C ILE A 347 -9.37 -17.19 -12.12
N LEU A 348 -9.17 -16.79 -10.86
CA LEU A 348 -10.00 -17.18 -9.74
C LEU A 348 -11.39 -16.53 -9.83
N LEU A 349 -11.47 -15.25 -10.23
CA LEU A 349 -12.74 -14.56 -10.47
C LEU A 349 -13.47 -15.08 -11.70
N ASN A 350 -12.75 -15.37 -12.79
CA ASN A 350 -13.36 -15.97 -13.98
C ASN A 350 -14.02 -17.31 -13.63
N SER A 351 -13.34 -18.16 -12.84
CA SER A 351 -13.91 -19.43 -12.38
C SER A 351 -15.14 -19.23 -11.47
N LEU A 352 -15.07 -18.28 -10.55
CA LEU A 352 -16.12 -18.00 -9.57
C LEU A 352 -17.41 -17.49 -10.25
N PHE A 353 -17.30 -16.56 -11.20
CA PHE A 353 -18.44 -15.99 -11.90
C PHE A 353 -19.02 -16.88 -13.02
N VAL A 354 -18.30 -17.92 -13.45
CA VAL A 354 -18.89 -18.98 -14.29
C VAL A 354 -19.91 -19.79 -13.49
N ASN A 355 -19.62 -20.08 -12.22
CA ASN A 355 -20.39 -21.01 -11.40
C ASN A 355 -21.43 -20.32 -10.49
N ARG A 356 -21.34 -19.01 -10.28
CA ARG A 356 -22.26 -18.26 -9.42
C ARG A 356 -22.61 -16.90 -10.03
N LYS A 357 -23.92 -16.66 -10.16
CA LYS A 357 -24.47 -15.33 -10.45
C LYS A 357 -24.85 -14.66 -9.15
N PHE A 358 -24.52 -13.38 -9.03
CA PHE A 358 -24.81 -12.60 -7.83
C PHE A 358 -26.04 -11.73 -8.07
N SER A 359 -26.85 -11.53 -7.02
CA SER A 359 -27.96 -10.59 -7.10
C SER A 359 -27.43 -9.17 -7.28
N SER A 360 -28.07 -8.38 -8.15
CA SER A 360 -27.82 -6.95 -8.29
C SER A 360 -28.36 -6.12 -7.12
N LEU A 361 -29.16 -6.72 -6.23
CA LEU A 361 -29.75 -6.01 -5.10
C LEU A 361 -28.72 -5.83 -3.98
N ARG A 362 -28.31 -4.57 -3.79
CA ARG A 362 -27.33 -4.16 -2.78
C ARG A 362 -27.81 -4.55 -1.38
N LYS A 363 -27.11 -5.48 -0.75
CA LYS A 363 -27.13 -5.62 0.71
C LYS A 363 -26.24 -4.52 1.29
N LYS A 364 -26.78 -3.72 2.20
CA LYS A 364 -26.01 -2.67 2.87
C LYS A 364 -24.89 -3.31 3.67
N SER A 365 -23.65 -2.98 3.35
CA SER A 365 -22.49 -3.49 4.08
C SER A 365 -22.24 -2.66 5.34
N GLU A 366 -21.81 -3.29 6.42
CA GLU A 366 -21.28 -2.58 7.61
C GLU A 366 -20.02 -1.77 7.26
N PHE A 367 -19.30 -2.17 6.21
CA PHE A 367 -18.15 -1.45 5.67
C PHE A 367 -18.54 -0.29 4.74
N ASP A 368 -19.81 -0.20 4.29
CA ASP A 368 -20.31 0.94 3.51
C ASP A 368 -20.61 2.18 4.39
N LYS A 369 -20.87 2.00 5.69
CA LYS A 369 -21.02 3.11 6.66
C LYS A 369 -19.74 3.93 6.81
N VAL A 370 -18.63 3.34 6.40
CA VAL A 370 -17.35 3.97 6.25
C VAL A 370 -17.29 4.52 4.82
N GLU A 371 -17.88 5.69 4.61
CA GLU A 371 -17.89 6.30 3.29
C GLU A 371 -16.44 6.60 2.87
N TYR A 372 -15.98 5.93 1.81
CA TYR A 372 -14.63 6.00 1.26
C TYR A 372 -14.16 7.46 1.09
N GLU A 373 -15.05 8.33 0.60
CA GLU A 373 -14.80 9.76 0.42
C GLU A 373 -14.67 10.52 1.75
N GLN A 374 -15.47 10.17 2.77
CA GLN A 374 -15.32 10.78 4.10
C GLN A 374 -14.01 10.37 4.76
N LEU A 375 -13.54 9.14 4.52
CA LEU A 375 -12.25 8.66 5.00
C LEU A 375 -11.06 9.38 4.35
N GLU A 376 -11.08 9.53 3.02
CA GLU A 376 -10.07 10.33 2.31
C GLU A 376 -10.10 11.80 2.75
N ARG A 377 -11.30 12.38 2.94
CA ARG A 377 -11.47 13.73 3.49
C ARG A 377 -10.96 13.83 4.93
N GLN A 378 -11.23 12.85 5.78
CA GLN A 378 -10.74 12.84 7.17
C GLN A 378 -9.22 12.64 7.24
N LYS A 379 -8.64 11.79 6.38
CA LYS A 379 -7.18 11.58 6.31
C LYS A 379 -6.49 12.86 5.83
N SER A 380 -6.97 13.47 4.73
CA SER A 380 -6.46 14.76 4.24
C SER A 380 -6.67 15.90 5.25
N ALA A 381 -7.84 15.98 5.90
CA ALA A 381 -8.08 16.92 6.99
C ALA A 381 -7.20 16.65 8.22
N SER A 382 -6.85 15.41 8.54
CA SER A 382 -5.95 15.07 9.65
C SER A 382 -4.50 15.44 9.34
N VAL A 383 -4.05 15.26 8.09
CA VAL A 383 -2.74 15.72 7.61
C VAL A 383 -2.70 17.24 7.64
N TYR A 384 -3.75 17.91 7.15
CA TYR A 384 -3.87 19.35 7.24
C TYR A 384 -3.91 19.81 8.70
N LYS A 385 -4.62 19.13 9.61
CA LYS A 385 -4.69 19.51 11.04
C LYS A 385 -3.36 19.31 11.77
N LYS A 386 -2.65 18.21 11.50
CA LYS A 386 -1.31 17.94 12.07
C LYS A 386 -0.27 18.92 11.56
N ASN A 387 -0.38 19.34 10.30
CA ASN A 387 0.55 20.25 9.65
C ASN A 387 -0.03 21.66 9.48
N ALA A 388 -1.13 22.00 10.17
CA ALA A 388 -1.93 23.20 9.88
C ALA A 388 -1.12 24.47 10.08
N VAL A 389 -0.34 24.48 11.14
CA VAL A 389 0.56 25.58 11.48
C VAL A 389 1.60 25.74 10.38
N PHE A 390 2.21 24.64 9.92
CA PHE A 390 3.23 24.68 8.87
C PHE A 390 2.67 25.11 7.52
N ILE A 391 1.53 24.55 7.10
CA ILE A 391 0.89 24.88 5.82
C ILE A 391 0.44 26.33 5.81
N ASN A 392 -0.17 26.81 6.89
CA ASN A 392 -0.59 28.22 6.98
C ASN A 392 0.60 29.17 7.02
N LEU A 393 1.68 28.82 7.73
CA LEU A 393 2.92 29.62 7.71
C LEU A 393 3.56 29.66 6.33
N ALA A 394 3.56 28.55 5.58
CA ALA A 394 4.09 28.50 4.22
C ALA A 394 3.26 29.36 3.25
N ILE A 395 1.93 29.34 3.37
CA ILE A 395 1.03 30.19 2.57
C ILE A 395 1.25 31.66 2.90
N ILE A 396 1.32 32.02 4.19
CA ILE A 396 1.59 33.40 4.62
C ILE A 396 2.95 33.87 4.09
N PHE A 397 3.98 33.03 4.17
CA PHE A 397 5.31 33.35 3.67
C PHE A 397 5.30 33.57 2.15
N LEU A 398 4.59 32.73 1.39
CA LEU A 398 4.45 32.87 -0.05
C LEU A 398 3.71 34.16 -0.43
N VAL A 399 2.63 34.49 0.27
CA VAL A 399 1.90 35.75 0.07
C VAL A 399 2.79 36.95 0.36
N LEU A 400 3.54 36.95 1.46
CA LEU A 400 4.48 38.02 1.80
C LEU A 400 5.62 38.14 0.79
N ALA A 401 6.16 37.02 0.28
CA ALA A 401 7.17 37.01 -0.75
C ALA A 401 6.67 37.61 -2.07
N VAL A 402 5.42 37.30 -2.46
CA VAL A 402 4.76 37.88 -3.63
C VAL A 402 4.54 39.39 -3.45
N ILE A 403 4.01 39.83 -2.30
CA ILE A 403 3.83 41.26 -1.99
C ILE A 403 5.18 42.00 -2.01
N PHE A 404 6.23 41.40 -1.46
CA PHE A 404 7.56 41.98 -1.46
C PHE A 404 8.15 42.05 -2.87
N TYR A 405 7.99 41.00 -3.68
CA TYR A 405 8.41 40.96 -5.07
C TYR A 405 7.73 42.05 -5.90
N PHE A 406 6.40 42.18 -5.79
CA PHE A 406 5.66 43.24 -6.48
C PHE A 406 6.07 44.63 -6.01
N ASN A 407 6.21 44.87 -4.70
CA ASN A 407 6.69 46.14 -4.17
C ASN A 407 8.11 46.47 -4.65
N PHE A 408 9.00 45.49 -4.70
CA PHE A 408 10.38 45.67 -5.16
C PHE A 408 10.45 45.99 -6.65
N ILE A 409 9.68 45.30 -7.49
CA ILE A 409 9.60 45.57 -8.93
C ILE A 409 8.96 46.94 -9.22
N PHE A 410 7.87 47.28 -8.54
CA PHE A 410 7.22 48.59 -8.72
C PHE A 410 8.12 49.75 -8.24
N ASN A 411 8.86 49.58 -7.14
CA ASN A 411 9.83 50.59 -6.70
C ASN A 411 11.04 50.73 -7.65
N ARG A 412 11.39 49.68 -8.40
CA ARG A 412 12.42 49.77 -9.46
C ARG A 412 11.91 50.50 -10.70
N LYS A 413 10.65 50.29 -11.09
CA LYS A 413 10.04 51.00 -12.24
C LYS A 413 9.89 52.50 -11.96
N ASN A 414 9.50 52.90 -10.75
CA ASN A 414 9.38 54.33 -10.41
C ASN A 414 10.72 55.07 -10.28
N LYS A 415 11.86 54.36 -10.24
CA LYS A 415 13.20 54.99 -10.28
C LYS A 415 13.75 55.17 -11.69
N MET A 416 13.12 54.61 -12.72
CA MET A 416 13.56 54.77 -14.12
C MET A 416 12.93 55.98 -14.84
N TYR A 417 11.98 56.67 -14.23
CA TYR A 417 11.39 57.92 -14.74
C TYR A 417 11.81 59.11 -13.87
N LEU A 418 13.08 59.43 -13.89
CA LEU A 418 13.57 60.78 -13.58
C LEU A 418 14.50 61.16 -14.72
N PRO A 419 14.18 62.19 -15.53
CA PRO A 419 15.06 62.61 -16.61
C PRO A 419 16.44 62.94 -16.02
N SER A 420 17.48 62.48 -16.69
CA SER A 420 18.85 62.75 -16.26
C SER A 420 19.09 64.26 -16.34
N LYS A 421 19.89 64.83 -15.42
CA LYS A 421 20.28 66.25 -15.43
C LYS A 421 20.84 66.77 -16.78
N ALA A 422 21.21 65.89 -17.70
CA ALA A 422 21.63 66.26 -19.05
C ALA A 422 20.47 66.78 -19.92
N GLU A 423 19.24 66.32 -19.68
CA GLU A 423 18.04 66.70 -20.45
C GLU A 423 17.47 68.06 -19.99
N GLU A 424 17.65 68.43 -18.71
CA GLU A 424 17.30 69.77 -18.19
C GLU A 424 18.22 70.88 -18.75
N VAL A 425 19.51 70.59 -18.96
CA VAL A 425 20.47 71.57 -19.52
C VAL A 425 20.23 71.83 -21.01
N GLU A 426 19.79 70.82 -21.76
CA GLU A 426 19.46 70.99 -23.19
C GLU A 426 18.14 71.75 -23.41
N LEU A 427 17.17 71.62 -22.48
CA LEU A 427 15.92 72.37 -22.50
C LEU A 427 16.09 73.83 -22.07
N GLN A 428 17.02 74.14 -21.14
CA GLN A 428 17.36 75.53 -20.78
C GLN A 428 18.15 76.28 -21.86
N ALA A 429 18.93 75.58 -22.70
CA ALA A 429 19.68 76.18 -23.80
C ALA A 429 18.83 76.52 -25.04
N LYS A 430 17.60 75.98 -25.14
CA LYS A 430 16.66 76.25 -26.25
C LYS A 430 15.59 77.31 -25.93
N CYS A 431 15.64 77.92 -24.74
CA CYS A 431 14.70 78.97 -24.32
C CYS A 431 15.36 80.33 -24.03
N ASN A 432 16.58 80.59 -24.50
CA ASN A 432 17.21 81.92 -24.52
C ASN A 432 17.61 82.32 -25.94
#